data_AF-A0A2H6K3Z2-F1
#
_entry.id   AF-A0A2H6K3Z2-F1
#
_cell.length_a   1.000
_cell.length_b   1.000
_cell.length_c   1.000
_cell.angle_alpha   90.00
_cell.angle_beta   90.00
_cell.angle_gamma   90.00
#
_symmetry.space_group_name_H-M   'P 1'
#
loop_
_entity.id
_entity.type
_entity.pdbx_description
1 polymer ?
#
loop_
_entity_poly.entity_id
_entity_poly.type
_entity_poly.pdbx_seq_one_letter_code
_entity_poly.pdbx_strand_id
1 'polypeptide(L)'
;MMNIMNQYFNFWQKWLLAVGIYLVAFGLVLAFFNQSRLMDVIFNQQIDPVFWGGNSIPENAADFQAWIYGVLGATVAGWGVFLAFLAHYPFRAREKWAWNCIAIGIGGWFVVDTAISAYYHVTFNVAFNAALLLLVGLPLLFTRKDFSRQ
;
A
#
# COMPACT_ATOMS: atom_id res chain seq x y z
N MET A 1 31.08 -0.09 -15.01
CA MET A 1 29.78 -0.77 -15.25
C MET A 1 29.18 -1.38 -13.98
N MET A 2 29.90 -2.24 -13.25
CA MET A 2 29.39 -2.88 -12.01
C MET A 2 28.97 -1.90 -10.91
N ASN A 3 29.68 -0.76 -10.78
CA ASN A 3 29.35 0.27 -9.78
C ASN A 3 28.02 0.99 -10.11
N ILE A 4 27.71 1.21 -11.39
CA ILE A 4 26.48 1.86 -11.85
C ILE A 4 25.28 0.92 -11.66
N MET A 5 25.43 -0.37 -11.98
CA MET A 5 24.37 -1.37 -11.77
C MET A 5 24.03 -1.53 -10.29
N ASN A 6 25.04 -1.51 -9.40
CA ASN A 6 24.80 -1.55 -7.97
C ASN A 6 24.10 -0.28 -7.46
N GLN A 7 24.45 0.91 -7.95
CA GLN A 7 23.76 2.15 -7.60
C GLN A 7 22.28 2.13 -8.05
N TYR A 8 22.01 1.62 -9.25
CA TYR A 8 20.65 1.46 -9.78
C TYR A 8 19.80 0.53 -8.90
N PHE A 9 20.32 -0.65 -8.55
CA PHE A 9 19.64 -1.56 -7.64
C PHE A 9 19.39 -0.95 -6.26
N ASN A 10 20.40 -0.28 -5.70
CA ASN A 10 20.31 0.37 -4.39
C ASN A 10 19.25 1.48 -4.37
N PHE A 11 19.05 2.19 -5.47
CA PHE A 11 17.96 3.18 -5.58
C PHE A 11 16.59 2.52 -5.40
N TRP A 12 16.30 1.45 -6.16
CA TRP A 12 15.02 0.74 -6.08
C TRP A 12 14.80 0.02 -4.75
N GLN A 13 15.87 -0.53 -4.17
CA GLN A 13 15.81 -1.11 -2.83
C GLN A 13 15.44 -0.06 -1.77
N LYS A 14 16.10 1.12 -1.80
CA LYS A 14 15.79 2.23 -0.88
C LYS A 14 14.39 2.81 -1.12
N TRP A 15 13.95 2.84 -2.38
CA TRP A 15 12.59 3.22 -2.74
C TRP A 15 11.57 2.30 -2.08
N LEU A 16 11.71 0.98 -2.21
CA LEU A 16 10.81 0.02 -1.54
C LEU A 16 10.82 0.17 -0.02
N LEU A 17 11.98 0.41 0.57
CA LEU A 17 12.09 0.69 2.00
C LEU A 17 11.33 1.96 2.38
N ALA A 18 11.47 3.04 1.61
CA ALA A 18 10.75 4.28 1.84
C ALA A 18 9.23 4.09 1.69
N VAL A 19 8.78 3.30 0.71
CA VAL A 19 7.37 2.92 0.57
C VAL A 19 6.87 2.15 1.79
N GLY A 20 7.63 1.18 2.30
CA GLY A 20 7.29 0.47 3.54
C GLY A 20 7.13 1.40 4.74
N ILE A 21 8.09 2.33 4.94
CA ILE A 21 8.03 3.34 6.01
C ILE A 21 6.82 4.27 5.83
N TYR A 22 6.55 4.71 4.60
CA TYR A 22 5.36 5.51 4.28
C TYR A 22 4.08 4.77 4.63
N LEU A 23 3.95 3.49 4.29
CA LEU A 23 2.78 2.67 4.63
C LEU A 23 2.60 2.52 6.15
N VAL A 24 3.68 2.41 6.92
CA VAL A 24 3.61 2.45 8.39
C VAL A 24 3.00 3.77 8.85
N ALA A 25 3.54 4.90 8.40
CA ALA A 25 3.06 6.21 8.80
C ALA A 25 1.61 6.44 8.37
N PHE A 26 1.27 6.14 7.12
CA PHE A 26 -0.07 6.27 6.57
C PHE A 26 -1.06 5.36 7.31
N GLY A 27 -0.70 4.10 7.55
CA GLY A 27 -1.52 3.15 8.29
C GLY A 27 -1.80 3.61 9.72
N LEU A 28 -0.81 4.16 10.42
CA LEU A 28 -1.01 4.73 11.76
C LEU A 28 -1.90 5.97 11.74
N VAL A 29 -1.75 6.84 10.73
CA VAL A 29 -2.63 7.99 10.56
C VAL A 29 -4.07 7.54 10.31
N LEU A 30 -4.29 6.56 9.43
CA LEU A 30 -5.61 5.99 9.20
C LEU A 30 -6.15 5.29 10.45
N ALA A 31 -5.30 4.60 11.21
CA ALA A 31 -5.73 3.86 12.41
C ALA A 31 -6.30 4.79 13.50
N PHE A 32 -5.63 5.91 13.75
CA PHE A 32 -5.93 6.78 14.90
C PHE A 32 -6.62 8.10 14.53
N PHE A 33 -6.54 8.53 13.28
CA PHE A 33 -6.99 9.85 12.84
C PHE A 33 -7.93 9.80 11.63
N ASN A 34 -8.56 8.65 11.33
CA ASN A 34 -9.48 8.50 10.19
C ASN A 34 -10.70 9.43 10.24
N GLN A 35 -11.14 9.89 11.41
CA GLN A 35 -12.24 10.87 11.56
C GLN A 35 -11.75 12.31 11.71
N SER A 36 -10.48 12.59 11.37
CA SER A 36 -9.94 13.95 11.41
C SER A 36 -10.32 14.74 10.15
N ARG A 37 -10.39 16.07 10.26
CA ARG A 37 -10.67 16.96 9.12
C ARG A 37 -9.73 16.75 7.93
N LEU A 38 -8.47 16.36 8.19
CA LEU A 38 -7.53 16.03 7.12
C LEU A 38 -7.99 14.79 6.35
N MET A 39 -8.33 13.71 7.06
CA MET A 39 -8.80 12.45 6.46
C MET A 39 -10.16 12.62 5.77
N ASP A 40 -11.01 13.52 6.26
CA ASP A 40 -12.25 13.85 5.57
C ASP A 40 -11.99 14.33 4.14
N VAL A 41 -11.07 15.28 3.97
CA VAL A 41 -10.78 15.88 2.66
C VAL A 41 -10.08 14.90 1.74
N ILE A 42 -9.09 14.17 2.25
CA ILE A 42 -8.22 13.35 1.39
C ILE A 42 -8.74 11.93 1.16
N PHE A 43 -9.66 11.44 2.01
CA PHE A 43 -10.08 10.05 2.02
C PHE A 43 -11.61 9.89 2.12
N ASN A 44 -12.23 10.32 3.23
CA ASN A 44 -13.64 9.98 3.50
C ASN A 44 -14.58 10.58 2.45
N GLN A 45 -14.41 11.85 2.07
CA GLN A 45 -15.23 12.51 1.04
C GLN A 45 -15.10 11.89 -0.35
N GLN A 46 -14.07 11.07 -0.59
CA GLN A 46 -13.88 10.36 -1.86
C GLN A 46 -14.61 9.02 -1.90
N ILE A 47 -15.03 8.50 -0.74
CA ILE A 47 -15.64 7.17 -0.57
C ILE A 47 -17.10 7.30 -0.12
N ASP A 48 -17.37 8.14 0.87
CA ASP A 48 -18.68 8.29 1.51
C ASP A 48 -19.83 8.58 0.53
N PRO A 49 -19.67 9.44 -0.51
CA PRO A 49 -20.76 9.72 -1.43
C PRO A 49 -21.26 8.47 -2.18
N VAL A 50 -20.42 7.45 -2.36
CA VAL A 50 -20.80 6.19 -3.02
C VAL A 50 -21.80 5.40 -2.18
N PHE A 51 -21.67 5.44 -0.85
CA PHE A 51 -22.51 4.67 0.08
C PHE A 51 -23.68 5.47 0.64
N TRP A 52 -23.52 6.79 0.82
CA TRP A 52 -24.48 7.64 1.51
C TRP A 52 -25.17 8.66 0.60
N GLY A 53 -24.76 8.76 -0.67
CA GLY A 53 -25.38 9.65 -1.66
C GLY A 53 -25.28 11.14 -1.28
N GLY A 54 -24.29 11.51 -0.47
CA GLY A 54 -24.11 12.88 0.05
C GLY A 54 -24.99 13.25 1.25
N ASN A 55 -25.76 12.29 1.79
CA ASN A 55 -26.51 12.48 3.04
C ASN A 55 -25.58 12.34 4.26
N SER A 56 -26.07 12.78 5.43
CA SER A 56 -25.37 12.54 6.68
C SER A 56 -25.28 11.05 6.99
N ILE A 57 -24.09 10.59 7.41
CA ILE A 57 -23.86 9.22 7.83
C ILE A 57 -24.63 8.98 9.14
N PRO A 58 -25.44 7.90 9.25
CA PRO A 58 -26.04 7.51 10.53
C PRO A 58 -24.97 7.30 11.60
N GLU A 59 -25.23 7.71 12.85
CA GLU A 59 -24.24 7.68 13.94
C GLU A 59 -23.60 6.30 14.13
N ASN A 60 -24.41 5.24 14.16
CA ASN A 60 -23.92 3.87 14.27
C ASN A 60 -23.07 3.41 13.06
N ALA A 61 -23.35 3.94 11.86
CA ALA A 61 -22.56 3.67 10.68
C ALA A 61 -21.24 4.44 10.68
N ALA A 62 -21.22 5.67 11.22
CA ALA A 62 -20.00 6.45 11.41
C ALA A 62 -19.06 5.77 12.44
N ASP A 63 -19.60 5.26 13.55
CA ASP A 63 -18.82 4.50 14.53
C ASP A 63 -18.23 3.23 13.93
N PHE A 64 -19.04 2.49 13.15
CA PHE A 64 -18.56 1.31 12.44
C PHE A 64 -17.48 1.65 11.41
N GLN A 65 -17.65 2.73 10.66
CA GLN A 65 -16.66 3.21 9.71
C GLN A 65 -15.35 3.60 10.41
N ALA A 66 -15.44 4.32 11.53
CA ALA A 66 -14.27 4.71 12.30
C ALA A 66 -13.48 3.50 12.79
N TRP A 67 -14.20 2.48 13.28
CA TRP A 67 -13.60 1.22 13.69
C TRP A 67 -12.96 0.45 12.52
N ILE A 68 -13.66 0.28 11.39
CA ILE A 68 -13.13 -0.51 10.27
C ILE A 68 -11.94 0.18 9.61
N TYR A 69 -11.94 1.51 9.49
CA TYR A 69 -10.77 2.28 9.04
C TYR A 69 -9.62 2.19 10.05
N GLY A 70 -9.95 2.18 11.35
CA GLY A 70 -9.01 1.90 12.43
C GLY A 70 -8.24 0.59 12.23
N VAL A 71 -8.98 -0.51 12.05
CA VAL A 71 -8.43 -1.86 11.84
C VAL A 71 -7.70 -1.97 10.50
N LEU A 72 -8.22 -1.34 9.44
CA LEU A 72 -7.55 -1.27 8.14
C LEU A 72 -6.21 -0.55 8.26
N GLY A 73 -6.17 0.60 8.92
CA GLY A 73 -4.94 1.35 9.18
C GLY A 73 -3.90 0.53 9.93
N ALA A 74 -4.32 -0.19 10.99
CA ALA A 74 -3.43 -1.09 11.73
C ALA A 74 -2.85 -2.21 10.84
N THR A 75 -3.69 -2.77 9.94
CA THR A 75 -3.26 -3.80 8.98
C THR A 75 -2.26 -3.25 7.97
N VAL A 76 -2.52 -2.05 7.41
CA VAL A 76 -1.62 -1.35 6.49
C VAL A 76 -0.29 -1.03 7.17
N ALA A 77 -0.32 -0.60 8.43
CA ALA A 77 0.90 -0.32 9.18
C ALA A 77 1.73 -1.60 9.39
N GLY A 78 1.09 -2.70 9.81
CA GLY A 78 1.76 -3.99 9.98
C GLY A 78 2.39 -4.50 8.69
N TRP A 79 1.66 -4.45 7.57
CA TRP A 79 2.19 -4.81 6.27
C TRP A 79 3.32 -3.87 5.81
N GLY A 80 3.23 -2.57 6.10
CA GLY A 80 4.31 -1.60 5.87
C GLY A 80 5.61 -1.97 6.60
N VAL A 81 5.51 -2.45 7.85
CA VAL A 81 6.66 -2.99 8.60
C VAL A 81 7.26 -4.20 7.88
N PHE A 82 6.42 -5.16 7.46
CA PHE A 82 6.90 -6.33 6.72
C PHE A 82 7.62 -5.95 5.43
N LEU A 83 7.06 -5.02 4.65
CA LEU A 83 7.68 -4.54 3.42
C LEU A 83 9.02 -3.84 3.70
N ALA A 84 9.11 -3.01 4.74
CA ALA A 84 10.34 -2.35 5.13
C ALA A 84 11.44 -3.36 5.49
N PHE A 85 11.12 -4.38 6.28
CA PHE A 85 12.07 -5.44 6.64
C PHE A 85 12.47 -6.30 5.43
N LEU A 86 11.51 -6.72 4.60
CA LEU A 86 11.79 -7.44 3.36
C LEU A 86 12.70 -6.64 2.45
N ALA A 87 12.42 -5.35 2.26
CA ALA A 87 13.22 -4.44 1.44
C ALA A 87 14.63 -4.25 2.01
N HIS A 88 14.78 -4.10 3.33
CA HIS A 88 16.06 -3.79 3.96
C HIS A 88 17.00 -5.00 4.05
N TYR A 89 16.46 -6.18 4.33
CA TYR A 89 17.24 -7.40 4.58
C TYR A 89 17.29 -8.32 3.35
N PRO A 90 16.33 -9.24 3.11
CA PRO A 90 16.49 -10.27 2.08
C PRO A 90 16.41 -9.72 0.65
N PHE A 91 15.61 -8.66 0.41
CA PHE A 91 15.60 -8.01 -0.91
C PHE A 91 16.96 -7.37 -1.21
N ARG A 92 17.56 -6.68 -0.24
CA ARG A 92 18.92 -6.10 -0.38
C ARG A 92 19.99 -7.16 -0.59
N ALA A 93 19.82 -8.34 0.03
CA ALA A 93 20.66 -9.52 -0.18
C ALA A 93 20.39 -10.24 -1.51
N ARG A 94 19.45 -9.73 -2.33
CA ARG A 94 19.02 -10.29 -3.62
C ARG A 94 18.45 -11.70 -3.52
N GLU A 95 17.83 -12.02 -2.40
CA GLU A 95 17.19 -13.32 -2.19
C GLU A 95 15.91 -13.42 -3.02
N LYS A 96 15.87 -14.39 -3.94
CA LYS A 96 14.76 -14.53 -4.91
C LYS A 96 13.40 -14.70 -4.26
N TRP A 97 13.34 -15.36 -3.10
CA TRP A 97 12.08 -15.54 -2.37
C TRP A 97 11.49 -14.21 -1.88
N ALA A 98 12.33 -13.22 -1.54
CA ALA A 98 11.84 -11.91 -1.09
C ALA A 98 11.19 -11.15 -2.25
N TRP A 99 11.80 -11.19 -3.45
CA TRP A 99 11.19 -10.64 -4.65
C TRP A 99 9.84 -11.32 -4.95
N ASN A 100 9.79 -12.66 -4.90
CA ASN A 100 8.56 -13.42 -5.13
C ASN A 100 7.48 -13.10 -4.08
N CYS A 101 7.86 -13.01 -2.80
CA CYS A 101 6.96 -12.70 -1.70
C CYS A 101 6.28 -11.34 -1.90
N ILE A 102 7.07 -10.30 -2.21
CA ILE A 102 6.53 -8.97 -2.48
C ILE A 102 5.66 -8.99 -3.75
N ALA A 103 6.14 -9.59 -4.85
CA ALA A 103 5.42 -9.61 -6.13
C ALA A 103 4.08 -10.35 -6.07
N ILE A 104 4.06 -11.54 -5.46
CA ILE A 104 2.84 -12.34 -5.30
C ILE A 104 1.91 -11.67 -4.29
N GLY A 105 2.44 -11.17 -3.17
CA GLY A 105 1.66 -10.50 -2.13
C GLY A 105 0.96 -9.25 -2.65
N ILE A 106 1.69 -8.33 -3.28
CA ILE A 106 1.10 -7.10 -3.84
C ILE A 106 0.15 -7.42 -5.00
N GLY A 107 0.48 -8.40 -5.84
CA GLY A 107 -0.37 -8.81 -6.96
C GLY A 107 -1.70 -9.39 -6.48
N GLY A 108 -1.66 -10.29 -5.48
CA GLY A 108 -2.85 -10.87 -4.88
C GLY A 108 -3.73 -9.83 -4.20
N TRP A 109 -3.13 -8.97 -3.36
CA TRP A 109 -3.85 -7.85 -2.73
C TRP A 109 -4.49 -6.93 -3.78
N PHE A 110 -3.72 -6.49 -4.78
CA PHE A 110 -4.21 -5.57 -5.80
C PHE A 110 -5.41 -6.15 -6.55
N VAL A 111 -5.35 -7.42 -6.97
CA VAL A 111 -6.46 -8.07 -7.69
C VAL A 111 -7.71 -8.13 -6.84
N VAL A 112 -7.60 -8.60 -5.60
CA VAL A 112 -8.76 -8.79 -4.71
C VAL A 112 -9.37 -7.45 -4.30
N ASP A 113 -8.55 -6.53 -3.80
CA ASP A 113 -9.01 -5.24 -3.28
C ASP A 113 -9.60 -4.36 -4.40
N THR A 114 -8.95 -4.33 -5.56
CA THR A 114 -9.42 -3.56 -6.72
C THR A 114 -10.71 -4.14 -7.31
N ALA A 115 -10.85 -5.47 -7.34
CA ALA A 115 -12.09 -6.10 -7.82
C ALA A 115 -13.28 -5.76 -6.91
N ILE A 116 -13.09 -5.81 -5.59
CA ILE A 116 -14.13 -5.42 -4.61
C ILE A 116 -14.46 -3.93 -4.76
N SER A 117 -13.45 -3.08 -4.87
CA SER A 117 -13.62 -1.62 -5.02
C SER A 117 -14.37 -1.27 -6.31
N ALA A 118 -14.05 -1.93 -7.41
CA ALA A 118 -14.74 -1.76 -8.69
C ALA A 118 -16.19 -2.24 -8.61
N TYR A 119 -16.46 -3.37 -7.94
CA TYR A 119 -17.81 -3.90 -7.73
C TYR A 119 -18.70 -2.93 -6.95
N TYR A 120 -18.17 -2.27 -5.91
CA TYR A 120 -18.89 -1.23 -5.15
C TYR A 120 -18.79 0.17 -5.77
N HIS A 121 -18.21 0.33 -6.96
CA HIS A 121 -18.03 1.62 -7.65
C HIS A 121 -17.20 2.67 -6.89
N VAL A 122 -16.30 2.24 -5.99
CA VAL A 122 -15.38 3.13 -5.27
C VAL A 122 -14.15 3.42 -6.14
N THR A 123 -14.33 4.28 -7.14
CA THR A 123 -13.29 4.59 -8.16
C THR A 123 -12.03 5.22 -7.57
N PHE A 124 -12.17 6.01 -6.51
CA PHE A 124 -11.03 6.56 -5.76
C PHE A 124 -10.11 5.44 -5.25
N ASN A 125 -10.68 4.37 -4.67
CA ASN A 125 -9.89 3.26 -4.15
C ASN A 125 -9.24 2.43 -5.27
N VAL A 126 -9.92 2.27 -6.40
CA VAL A 126 -9.31 1.67 -7.61
C VAL A 126 -8.08 2.44 -8.06
N ALA A 127 -8.16 3.77 -8.11
CA ALA A 127 -7.03 4.63 -8.48
C ALA A 127 -5.91 4.59 -7.42
N PHE A 128 -6.27 4.60 -6.14
CA PHE A 128 -5.32 4.47 -5.03
C PHE A 128 -4.55 3.15 -5.10
N ASN A 129 -5.23 2.04 -5.35
CA ASN A 129 -4.63 0.72 -5.51
C ASN A 129 -3.66 0.67 -6.70
N ALA A 130 -4.03 1.28 -7.83
CA ALA A 130 -3.16 1.36 -8.99
C ALA A 130 -1.89 2.17 -8.68
N ALA A 131 -2.01 3.29 -7.97
CA ALA A 131 -0.86 4.07 -7.52
C ALA A 131 0.06 3.25 -6.61
N LEU A 132 -0.51 2.51 -5.64
CA LEU A 132 0.29 1.68 -4.74
C LEU A 132 0.96 0.50 -5.47
N LEU A 133 0.26 -0.12 -6.42
CA LEU A 133 0.84 -1.13 -7.30
C LEU A 133 2.03 -0.58 -8.08
N LEU A 134 1.98 0.67 -8.57
CA LEU A 134 3.12 1.29 -9.25
C LEU A 134 4.28 1.59 -8.29
N LEU A 135 3.99 2.11 -7.09
CA LEU A 135 5.02 2.40 -6.07
C LEU A 135 5.83 1.17 -5.69
N VAL A 136 5.20 0.00 -5.61
CA VAL A 136 5.88 -1.28 -5.29
C VAL A 136 6.36 -2.00 -6.55
N GLY A 137 5.53 -2.01 -7.59
CA GLY A 137 5.74 -2.77 -8.82
C GLY A 137 6.87 -2.24 -9.68
N LEU A 138 7.09 -0.93 -9.75
CA LEU A 138 8.23 -0.36 -10.51
C LEU A 138 9.57 -0.87 -9.98
N PRO A 139 9.89 -0.78 -8.66
CA PRO A 139 11.08 -1.42 -8.10
C PRO A 139 11.21 -2.90 -8.47
N LEU A 140 10.13 -3.68 -8.39
CA LEU A 140 10.15 -5.11 -8.71
C LEU A 140 10.48 -5.36 -10.18
N LEU A 141 9.84 -4.63 -11.09
CA LEU A 141 10.06 -4.74 -12.53
C LEU A 141 11.50 -4.41 -12.90
N PHE A 142 12.04 -3.32 -12.36
CA PHE A 142 13.38 -2.84 -12.69
C PHE A 142 14.52 -3.64 -12.05
N THR A 143 14.25 -4.34 -10.95
CA THR A 143 15.24 -5.19 -10.27
C THR A 143 15.10 -6.68 -10.61
N ARG A 144 14.08 -7.10 -11.38
CA ARG A 144 13.78 -8.52 -11.65
C ARG A 144 15.00 -9.35 -12.09
N LYS A 145 15.90 -8.78 -12.91
CA LYS A 145 17.09 -9.46 -13.43
C LYS A 145 18.19 -9.64 -12.37
N ASP A 146 18.17 -8.86 -11.30
CA ASP A 146 19.15 -8.96 -10.21
C ASP A 146 18.90 -10.21 -9.33
N PHE A 147 17.70 -10.78 -9.40
CA PHE A 147 17.28 -11.97 -8.63
C PHE A 147 17.31 -13.28 -9.44
N SER A 148 17.61 -13.24 -10.74
CA SER A 148 17.64 -14.42 -11.63
C SER A 148 19.01 -15.10 -11.73
N ARG A 149 20.02 -14.61 -10.97
CA ARG A 149 21.42 -15.09 -11.03
C ARG A 149 21.85 -15.97 -9.86
N GLN A 150 20.88 -16.50 -9.10
CA GLN A 150 21.10 -17.52 -8.06
C GLN A 150 20.61 -18.87 -8.58
#